data_AF-A0A8K0D513-F1
#
_entry.id   AF-A0A8K0D513-F1
#
_cell.length_a   1.000
_cell.length_b   1.000
_cell.length_c   1.000
_cell.angle_alpha   90.00
_cell.angle_beta   90.00
_cell.angle_gamma   90.00
#
_symmetry.space_group_name_H-M   'P 1'
#
loop_
_entity.id
_entity.type
_entity.pdbx_description
1 polymer ?
#
loop_
_entity_poly.entity_id
_entity_poly.type
_entity_poly.pdbx_seq_one_letter_code
_entity_poly.pdbx_strand_id
1 'polypeptide(L)'
;MEKKNLTLLGTIRKNKPEIPQELVTRGRDVYSTKFGYQDKTMLAFYCSKKGKIVALLLTVHDSSQISETEKKKPQMIIDYNKRMSGVDTMDKLVRTYTVKRQTKRLENKKGYKCRDFLMQLGKVLVVTGRNAKKASTSQSHLQETQKLKRGRCWKCPRNLDQKYSKRWQNCNRFACNVHQKITCYEYKSDDL
;
A
#
# COMPACT_ATOMS: atom_id res chain seq x y z
N MET A 1 -0.46 35.13 -7.53
CA MET A 1 -0.52 33.69 -7.86
C MET A 1 -1.91 33.31 -8.36
N GLU A 2 -2.38 33.92 -9.44
CA GLU A 2 -3.71 33.62 -9.99
C GLU A 2 -3.54 32.90 -11.32
N LYS A 3 -3.93 31.61 -11.34
CA LYS A 3 -4.33 30.80 -12.53
C LYS A 3 -4.51 29.29 -12.28
N LYS A 4 -4.48 28.78 -11.05
CA LYS A 4 -4.75 27.34 -10.76
C LYS A 4 -5.70 27.20 -9.56
N ASN A 5 -6.79 26.44 -9.71
CA ASN A 5 -7.74 26.09 -8.65
C ASN A 5 -7.15 25.01 -7.73
N LEU A 6 -6.03 25.32 -7.08
CA LEU A 6 -5.32 24.40 -6.18
C LEU A 6 -5.11 25.05 -4.82
N THR A 7 -5.41 24.29 -3.77
CA THR A 7 -5.09 24.63 -2.40
C THR A 7 -3.80 23.95 -1.98
N LEU A 8 -2.85 24.73 -1.48
CA LEU A 8 -1.67 24.28 -0.78
C LEU A 8 -1.94 24.21 0.73
N LEU A 9 -1.66 23.05 1.32
CA LEU A 9 -1.53 22.82 2.75
C LEU A 9 -0.15 22.16 2.98
N GLY A 10 0.67 22.72 3.86
CA GLY A 10 2.01 22.18 4.07
C GLY A 10 2.67 22.69 5.34
N THR A 11 3.74 22.01 5.75
CA THR A 11 4.62 22.51 6.81
C THR A 11 5.57 23.55 6.23
N ILE A 12 5.83 24.60 7.00
CA ILE A 12 6.79 25.65 6.64
C ILE A 12 7.94 25.65 7.64
N ARG A 13 9.16 25.91 7.16
CA ARG A 13 10.31 26.05 8.06
C ARG A 13 10.22 27.41 8.77
N LYS A 14 10.40 27.41 10.09
CA LYS A 14 10.30 28.61 10.95
C LYS A 14 11.38 29.69 10.70
N ASN A 15 12.44 29.37 9.96
CA ASN A 15 13.55 30.28 9.65
C ASN A 15 13.35 31.03 8.33
N LYS A 16 12.11 31.08 7.83
CA LYS A 16 11.78 31.77 6.59
C LYS A 16 11.65 33.28 6.86
N PRO A 17 12.29 34.14 6.03
CA PRO A 17 12.32 35.58 6.27
C PRO A 17 10.94 36.22 6.20
N GLU A 18 9.99 35.60 5.52
CA GLU A 18 8.60 36.06 5.39
C GLU A 18 7.79 35.86 6.68
N ILE A 19 8.32 35.14 7.67
CA ILE A 19 7.63 34.84 8.93
C ILE A 19 7.97 35.90 9.99
N PRO A 20 6.97 36.62 10.53
CA PRO A 20 7.16 37.52 11.65
C PRO A 20 7.73 36.80 12.89
N GLN A 21 8.75 37.38 13.51
CA GLN A 21 9.43 36.78 14.68
C GLN A 21 8.49 36.59 15.87
N GLU A 22 7.44 37.42 15.99
CA GLU A 22 6.38 37.35 17.01
C GLU A 22 5.60 36.03 17.01
N LEU A 23 5.54 35.36 15.85
CA LEU A 23 4.89 34.05 15.71
C LEU A 23 5.83 32.91 16.10
N VAL A 24 7.14 33.15 16.16
CA VAL A 24 8.19 32.17 16.46
C VAL A 24 8.72 32.29 17.90
N THR A 25 8.16 33.20 18.71
CA THR A 25 8.58 33.47 20.10
C THR A 25 8.70 32.19 20.93
N ARG A 26 9.81 32.10 21.69
CA ARG A 26 10.11 31.02 22.64
C ARG A 26 9.32 31.23 23.95
N GLY A 27 9.20 30.18 24.76
CA GLY A 27 8.55 30.28 26.07
C GLY A 27 7.02 30.24 26.07
N ARG A 28 6.40 29.91 24.94
CA ARG A 28 4.94 29.75 24.85
C ARG A 28 4.44 28.49 25.56
N ASP A 29 3.21 28.56 26.06
CA ASP A 29 2.54 27.43 26.71
C ASP A 29 2.37 26.25 25.74
N VAL A 30 2.46 25.05 26.31
CA VAL A 30 2.22 23.81 25.56
C VAL A 30 0.77 23.80 25.11
N TYR A 31 0.54 23.38 23.85
CA TYR A 31 -0.76 23.37 23.18
C TYR A 31 -1.36 24.74 22.87
N SER A 32 -0.58 25.81 22.98
CA SER A 32 -0.96 27.12 22.43
C SER A 32 -0.76 27.17 20.91
N THR A 33 -1.66 27.88 20.22
CA THR A 33 -1.57 28.15 18.77
C THR A 33 -1.64 29.64 18.52
N LYS A 34 -0.73 30.17 17.68
CA LYS A 34 -0.85 31.52 17.12
C LYS A 34 -1.18 31.40 15.63
N PHE A 35 -2.11 32.22 15.16
CA PHE A 35 -2.45 32.32 13.75
C PHE A 35 -1.89 33.61 13.16
N GLY A 36 -1.44 33.55 11.91
CA GLY A 36 -1.09 34.71 11.11
C GLY A 36 -1.89 34.66 9.81
N TYR A 37 -2.46 35.79 9.41
CA TYR A 37 -3.27 35.87 8.20
C TYR A 37 -2.65 36.86 7.23
N GLN A 38 -2.56 36.47 5.97
CA GLN A 38 -2.10 37.34 4.90
C GLN A 38 -2.89 37.03 3.62
N ASP A 39 -3.63 38.01 3.12
CA ASP A 39 -4.43 38.01 1.88
C ASP A 39 -5.34 36.80 1.67
N LYS A 40 -4.80 35.69 1.13
CA LYS A 40 -5.49 34.41 0.85
C LYS A 40 -4.83 33.23 1.58
N THR A 41 -3.96 33.50 2.56
CA THR A 41 -3.15 32.49 3.24
C THR A 41 -3.25 32.61 4.75
N MET A 42 -3.27 31.47 5.41
CA MET A 42 -3.26 31.33 6.86
C MET A 42 -2.01 30.55 7.27
N LEU A 43 -1.33 31.07 8.28
CA LEU A 43 -0.26 30.40 9.00
C LEU A 43 -0.75 29.99 10.39
N ALA A 44 -0.39 28.79 10.85
CA ALA A 44 -0.53 28.43 12.25
C ALA A 44 0.79 27.95 12.84
N PHE A 45 1.10 28.50 14.02
CA PHE A 45 2.27 28.18 14.82
C PHE A 45 1.81 27.51 16.11
N TYR A 46 1.80 26.17 16.10
CA TYR A 46 1.33 25.34 17.21
C TYR A 46 2.49 24.84 18.07
N CYS A 47 2.39 25.03 19.38
CA CYS A 47 3.36 24.55 20.36
C CYS A 47 3.05 23.11 20.79
N SER A 48 3.64 22.14 20.10
CA SER A 48 3.42 20.71 20.42
C SER A 48 4.06 20.26 21.73
N LYS A 49 5.22 20.81 22.08
CA LYS A 49 6.01 20.53 23.29
C LYS A 49 6.72 21.80 23.71
N LYS A 50 7.20 21.87 24.96
CA LYS A 50 7.98 23.01 25.45
C LYS A 50 9.17 23.29 24.50
N GLY A 51 9.23 24.51 23.98
CA GLY A 51 10.27 24.95 23.03
C GLY A 51 10.17 24.40 21.59
N LYS A 52 9.15 23.59 21.26
CA LYS A 52 8.97 23.03 19.91
C LYS A 52 7.68 23.54 19.25
N ILE A 53 7.88 24.31 18.19
CA ILE A 53 6.82 24.92 17.39
C ILE A 53 6.70 24.17 16.06
N VAL A 54 5.48 23.82 15.68
CA VAL A 54 5.13 23.29 14.37
C VAL A 54 4.45 24.42 13.61
N ALA A 55 5.02 24.77 12.46
CA ALA A 55 4.49 25.82 11.59
C ALA A 55 3.87 25.21 10.33
N LEU A 56 2.65 25.60 10.02
CA LEU A 56 1.93 25.19 8.81
C LEU A 56 1.42 26.42 8.05
N LEU A 57 1.33 26.26 6.74
CA LEU A 57 0.76 27.19 5.79
C LEU A 57 -0.43 26.52 5.11
N LEU A 58 -1.55 27.25 5.01
CA LEU A 58 -2.71 26.92 4.21
C LEU A 58 -3.05 28.12 3.33
N THR A 59 -3.43 27.87 2.08
CA THR A 59 -3.77 28.91 1.08
C THR A 59 -5.28 29.09 0.89
N VAL A 60 -6.05 28.57 1.84
CA VAL A 60 -7.48 28.80 2.00
C VAL A 60 -7.67 29.34 3.41
N HIS A 61 -8.44 30.42 3.54
CA HIS A 61 -8.83 30.94 4.84
C HIS A 61 -9.96 30.08 5.40
N ASP A 62 -9.60 28.98 6.04
CA ASP A 62 -10.51 28.32 6.97
C ASP A 62 -10.49 29.06 8.29
N SER A 63 -11.65 29.11 8.95
CA SER A 63 -11.77 29.63 10.32
C SER A 63 -10.76 28.92 11.25
N SER A 64 -10.19 29.67 12.22
CA SER A 64 -9.19 29.20 13.20
C SER A 64 -9.74 28.19 14.21
N GLN A 65 -10.30 27.10 13.70
CA GLN A 65 -10.88 26.04 14.50
C GLN A 65 -9.78 25.27 15.22
N ILE A 66 -9.96 25.11 16.52
CA ILE A 66 -9.10 24.33 17.40
C ILE A 66 -9.94 23.19 17.96
N SER A 67 -9.38 21.97 17.95
CA SER A 67 -10.04 20.81 18.55
C SER A 67 -10.17 20.97 20.07
N GLU A 68 -11.29 20.57 20.65
CA GLU A 68 -11.52 20.56 22.10
C GLU A 68 -10.79 19.43 22.84
N THR A 69 -10.02 18.60 22.14
CA THR A 69 -9.18 17.56 22.76
C THR A 69 -8.10 18.16 23.67
N GLU A 70 -7.60 17.38 24.63
CA GLU A 70 -6.50 17.73 25.56
C GLU A 70 -5.31 18.48 24.90
N LYS A 71 -4.98 18.12 23.65
CA LYS A 71 -3.83 18.65 22.91
C LYS A 71 -4.14 19.92 22.12
N LYS A 72 -5.39 20.41 22.11
CA LYS A 72 -5.83 21.66 21.45
C LYS A 72 -5.22 21.86 20.06
N LYS A 73 -5.28 20.84 19.21
CA LYS A 73 -4.67 20.89 17.88
C LYS A 73 -5.52 21.77 16.97
N PRO A 74 -4.94 22.70 16.20
CA PRO A 74 -5.67 23.40 15.16
C PRO A 74 -6.12 22.41 14.08
N GLN A 75 -7.29 22.64 13.50
CA GLN A 75 -7.87 21.79 12.46
C GLN A 75 -6.90 21.59 11.30
N MET A 76 -6.14 22.62 10.95
CA MET A 76 -5.09 22.55 9.91
C MET A 76 -4.07 21.43 10.14
N ILE A 77 -3.69 21.13 11.40
CA ILE A 77 -2.77 20.03 11.72
C ILE A 77 -3.45 18.67 11.55
N ILE A 78 -4.73 18.58 11.93
CA ILE A 78 -5.51 17.35 11.79
C ILE A 78 -5.64 17.01 10.30
N ASP A 79 -6.02 18.01 9.51
CA ASP A 79 -6.14 17.96 8.07
C ASP A 79 -4.81 17.60 7.37
N TYR A 80 -3.70 18.22 7.80
CA TYR A 80 -2.37 17.89 7.30
C TYR A 80 -2.03 16.42 7.55
N ASN A 81 -2.21 15.93 8.78
CA ASN A 81 -1.91 14.54 9.13
C ASN A 81 -2.80 13.54 8.35
N LYS A 82 -4.05 13.90 8.08
CA LYS A 82 -4.98 13.08 7.30
C LYS A 82 -4.54 12.96 5.83
N ARG A 83 -4.11 14.05 5.21
CA ARG A 83 -3.82 14.09 3.76
C ARG A 83 -2.36 13.79 3.40
N MET A 84 -1.41 14.08 4.28
CA MET A 84 0.03 14.08 3.95
C MET A 84 0.76 12.77 4.33
N SER A 85 0.05 11.73 4.77
CA SER A 85 0.62 10.42 5.11
C SER A 85 0.71 9.44 3.94
N GLY A 86 0.08 9.75 2.80
CA GLY A 86 -0.03 8.83 1.67
C GLY A 86 1.31 8.48 1.03
N VAL A 87 2.20 9.46 0.87
CA VAL A 87 3.51 9.26 0.24
C VAL A 87 4.40 8.36 1.10
N ASP A 88 4.46 8.60 2.42
CA ASP A 88 5.25 7.78 3.34
C ASP A 88 4.71 6.35 3.43
N THR A 89 3.38 6.19 3.41
CA THR A 89 2.74 4.87 3.40
C THR A 89 3.12 4.10 2.14
N MET A 90 3.09 4.78 1.00
CA MET A 90 3.51 4.19 -0.27
C MET A 90 5.01 3.84 -0.28
N ASP A 91 5.88 4.73 0.20
CA ASP A 91 7.32 4.46 0.29
C ASP A 91 7.60 3.25 1.18
N LYS A 92 6.91 3.14 2.32
CA LYS A 92 6.96 1.97 3.19
C LYS A 92 6.56 0.70 2.44
N LEU A 93 5.44 0.70 1.72
CA LEU A 93 5.00 -0.46 0.94
C LEU A 93 5.98 -0.83 -0.18
N VAL A 94 6.50 0.16 -0.90
CA VAL A 94 7.50 -0.04 -1.95
C VAL A 94 8.77 -0.65 -1.35
N ARG A 95 9.20 -0.21 -0.17
CA ARG A 95 10.39 -0.73 0.52
C ARG A 95 10.17 -2.13 1.09
N THR A 96 9.02 -2.41 1.70
CA THR A 96 8.71 -3.73 2.29
C THR A 96 8.58 -4.82 1.23
N TYR A 97 8.02 -4.51 0.07
CA TYR A 97 7.78 -5.49 -0.99
C TYR A 97 8.66 -5.27 -2.23
N THR A 98 9.84 -4.66 -2.04
CA THR A 98 10.77 -4.40 -3.15
C THR A 98 11.39 -5.70 -3.67
N VAL A 99 11.54 -5.78 -4.99
CA VAL A 99 12.27 -6.86 -5.67
C VAL A 99 13.59 -6.36 -6.27
N LYS A 100 14.14 -5.28 -5.70
CA LYS A 100 15.44 -4.71 -6.06
C LYS A 100 16.56 -5.70 -5.78
N ARG A 101 17.49 -5.83 -6.73
CA ARG A 101 18.78 -6.53 -6.54
C ARG A 101 19.93 -5.55 -6.59
N GLN A 102 21.03 -5.88 -5.91
CA GLN A 102 22.25 -5.09 -5.98
C GLN A 102 22.75 -5.05 -7.42
N THR A 103 23.01 -3.84 -7.92
CA THR A 103 23.47 -3.63 -9.29
C THR A 103 24.26 -2.32 -9.39
N LYS A 104 25.30 -2.31 -10.22
CA LYS A 104 26.10 -1.12 -10.51
C LYS A 104 25.47 -0.24 -11.61
N ARG A 105 24.55 -0.80 -12.42
CA ARG A 105 23.90 -0.08 -13.54
C ARG A 105 22.76 0.81 -13.03
N LEU A 106 22.80 2.11 -13.35
CA LEU A 106 21.80 3.09 -12.92
C LEU A 106 20.41 2.81 -13.52
N GLU A 107 20.36 2.37 -14.77
CA GLU A 107 19.12 2.02 -15.48
C GLU A 107 18.31 0.96 -14.73
N ASN A 108 18.99 -0.11 -14.29
CA ASN A 108 18.35 -1.15 -13.48
C ASN A 108 17.77 -0.58 -12.19
N LYS A 109 18.48 0.33 -11.51
CA LYS A 109 17.97 1.00 -10.29
C LYS A 109 16.69 1.79 -10.56
N LYS A 110 16.63 2.52 -11.69
CA LYS A 110 15.42 3.26 -12.12
C LYS A 110 14.28 2.30 -12.44
N GLY A 111 14.57 1.24 -13.20
CA GLY A 111 13.59 0.21 -13.58
C GLY A 111 12.94 -0.46 -12.37
N TYR A 112 13.72 -0.82 -11.35
CA TYR A 112 13.16 -1.40 -10.13
C TYR A 112 12.22 -0.45 -9.39
N LYS A 113 12.54 0.85 -9.28
CA LYS A 113 11.67 1.82 -8.62
C LYS A 113 10.30 1.92 -9.31
N CYS A 114 10.31 2.03 -10.64
CA CYS A 114 9.07 2.09 -11.43
C CYS A 114 8.25 0.80 -11.25
N ARG A 115 8.90 -0.37 -11.37
CA ARG A 115 8.22 -1.67 -11.21
C ARG A 115 7.60 -1.84 -9.83
N ASP A 116 8.34 -1.55 -8.75
CA ASP A 116 7.82 -1.69 -7.39
C ASP A 116 6.61 -0.77 -7.16
N PHE A 117 6.67 0.47 -7.65
CA PHE A 117 5.56 1.42 -7.59
C PHE A 117 4.33 0.92 -8.36
N LEU A 118 4.50 0.46 -9.61
CA LEU A 118 3.42 -0.10 -10.42
C LEU A 118 2.78 -1.33 -9.77
N MET A 119 3.57 -2.18 -9.11
CA MET A 119 3.00 -3.31 -8.36
C MET A 119 2.11 -2.86 -7.20
N GLN A 120 2.49 -1.81 -6.47
CA GLN A 120 1.65 -1.27 -5.39
C GLN A 120 0.39 -0.60 -5.93
N LEU A 121 0.51 0.19 -7.01
CA LEU A 121 -0.65 0.76 -7.69
C LEU A 121 -1.62 -0.33 -8.17
N GLY A 122 -1.11 -1.41 -8.78
CA GLY A 122 -1.93 -2.52 -9.23
C GLY A 122 -2.74 -3.16 -8.10
N LYS A 123 -2.15 -3.34 -6.91
CA LYS A 123 -2.86 -3.85 -5.73
C LYS A 123 -4.00 -2.92 -5.30
N VAL A 124 -3.74 -1.61 -5.26
CA VAL A 124 -4.76 -0.61 -4.88
C VAL A 124 -5.91 -0.60 -5.88
N LEU A 125 -5.63 -0.65 -7.18
CA LEU A 125 -6.65 -0.72 -8.23
C LEU A 125 -7.51 -1.99 -8.14
N VAL A 126 -6.90 -3.14 -7.84
CA VAL A 126 -7.63 -4.40 -7.65
C VAL A 126 -8.56 -4.33 -6.43
N VAL A 127 -8.09 -3.78 -5.32
CA VAL A 127 -8.90 -3.65 -4.09
C VAL A 127 -10.04 -2.67 -4.29
N THR A 128 -9.77 -1.49 -4.86
CA THR A 128 -10.80 -0.48 -5.14
C THR A 128 -11.84 -1.00 -6.13
N GLY A 129 -11.42 -1.69 -7.20
CA GLY A 129 -12.33 -2.34 -8.14
C GLY A 129 -13.17 -3.45 -7.51
N ARG A 130 -12.62 -4.25 -6.58
CA ARG A 130 -13.38 -5.25 -5.82
C ARG A 130 -14.37 -4.60 -4.85
N ASN A 131 -13.99 -3.53 -4.17
CA ASN A 131 -14.88 -2.81 -3.25
C ASN A 131 -16.03 -2.14 -4.00
N ALA A 132 -15.77 -1.56 -5.18
CA ALA A 132 -16.81 -1.03 -6.06
C ALA A 132 -17.80 -2.15 -6.49
N LYS A 133 -17.28 -3.33 -6.85
CA LYS A 133 -18.13 -4.50 -7.18
C LYS A 133 -18.92 -5.04 -5.99
N LYS A 134 -18.35 -5.02 -4.78
CA LYS A 134 -19.05 -5.42 -3.54
C LYS A 134 -20.13 -4.42 -3.15
N ALA A 135 -19.91 -3.13 -3.37
CA ALA A 135 -20.94 -2.10 -3.16
C ALA A 135 -22.13 -2.25 -4.13
N SER A 136 -21.91 -2.88 -5.30
CA SER A 136 -22.95 -3.16 -6.30
C SER A 136 -23.55 -4.57 -6.26
N THR A 137 -23.14 -5.45 -5.33
CA THR A 137 -23.58 -6.86 -5.36
C THR A 137 -23.93 -7.36 -3.96
N SER A 138 -25.23 -7.28 -3.64
CA SER A 138 -25.87 -8.11 -2.62
C SER A 138 -25.83 -9.57 -3.10
N GLN A 139 -25.03 -10.39 -2.39
CA GLN A 139 -25.01 -11.85 -2.38
C GLN A 139 -25.50 -12.59 -3.65
N SER A 140 -24.57 -13.12 -4.43
CA SER A 140 -24.77 -14.37 -5.16
C SER A 140 -23.64 -15.33 -4.80
N HIS A 141 -24.00 -16.41 -4.11
CA HIS A 141 -23.13 -17.53 -3.77
C HIS A 141 -22.50 -18.08 -5.07
N LEU A 142 -21.22 -17.79 -5.29
CA LEU A 142 -20.45 -18.47 -6.33
C LEU A 142 -20.21 -19.90 -5.82
N GLN A 143 -20.83 -20.89 -6.46
CA GLN A 143 -20.43 -22.28 -6.28
C GLN A 143 -19.03 -22.44 -6.86
N GLU A 144 -18.08 -22.71 -5.98
CA GLU A 144 -16.70 -23.00 -6.33
C GLU A 144 -16.68 -24.34 -7.06
N THR A 145 -16.57 -24.33 -8.40
CA THR A 145 -16.38 -25.57 -9.17
C THR A 145 -15.05 -26.19 -8.73
N GLN A 146 -15.11 -27.26 -7.94
CA GLN A 146 -13.93 -27.97 -7.47
C GLN A 146 -13.12 -28.48 -8.68
N LYS A 147 -11.98 -27.82 -8.98
CA LYS A 147 -11.09 -28.25 -10.06
C LYS A 147 -10.55 -29.64 -9.71
N LEU A 148 -10.88 -30.64 -10.54
CA LEU A 148 -10.41 -32.01 -10.39
C LEU A 148 -8.87 -32.05 -10.35
N LYS A 149 -8.30 -32.54 -9.24
CA LYS A 149 -6.84 -32.64 -9.05
C LYS A 149 -6.23 -33.56 -10.11
N ARG A 150 -5.20 -33.08 -10.82
CA ARG A 150 -4.41 -33.86 -11.80
C ARG A 150 -2.98 -34.05 -11.31
N GLY A 151 -2.39 -35.22 -11.55
CA GLY A 151 -1.02 -35.55 -11.14
C GLY A 151 -0.31 -36.43 -12.15
N ARG A 152 1.01 -36.56 -11.98
CA ARG A 152 1.85 -37.39 -12.85
C ARG A 152 1.54 -38.87 -12.61
N CYS A 153 1.59 -39.66 -13.68
CA CYS A 153 1.54 -41.10 -13.53
C CYS A 153 2.70 -41.61 -12.64
N TRP A 154 2.41 -42.43 -11.65
CA TRP A 154 3.40 -43.00 -10.74
C TRP A 154 4.47 -43.86 -11.44
N LYS A 155 4.14 -44.47 -12.59
CA LYS A 155 5.01 -45.38 -13.34
C LYS A 155 5.76 -44.71 -14.52
N CYS A 156 5.33 -43.54 -15.00
CA CYS A 156 6.00 -42.93 -16.15
C CYS A 156 7.36 -42.34 -15.75
N PRO A 157 8.42 -42.54 -16.57
CA PRO A 157 9.71 -41.90 -16.34
C PRO A 157 9.57 -40.38 -16.42
N ARG A 158 10.47 -39.65 -15.73
CA ARG A 158 10.35 -38.19 -15.54
C ARG A 158 10.38 -37.39 -16.84
N ASN A 159 10.97 -37.94 -17.90
CA ASN A 159 11.03 -37.34 -19.23
C ASN A 159 9.67 -37.35 -19.97
N LEU A 160 8.69 -38.14 -19.53
CA LEU A 160 7.33 -38.20 -20.08
C LEU A 160 6.33 -37.52 -19.13
N ASP A 161 6.56 -36.23 -18.78
CA ASP A 161 5.85 -35.47 -17.74
C ASP A 161 4.40 -35.05 -18.11
N GLN A 162 3.54 -36.01 -18.41
CA GLN A 162 2.12 -35.76 -18.63
C GLN A 162 1.31 -35.94 -17.33
N LYS A 163 0.39 -34.99 -17.07
CA LYS A 163 -0.50 -35.00 -15.90
C LYS A 163 -1.88 -35.56 -16.25
N TYR A 164 -2.34 -36.51 -15.47
CA TYR A 164 -3.61 -37.21 -15.64
C TYR A 164 -4.53 -36.97 -14.44
N SER A 165 -5.84 -36.95 -14.68
CA SER A 165 -6.86 -36.88 -13.61
C SER A 165 -7.21 -38.27 -13.05
N LYS A 166 -6.97 -39.32 -13.84
CA LYS A 166 -7.34 -40.69 -13.52
C LYS A 166 -6.42 -41.28 -12.47
N ARG A 167 -7.00 -42.09 -11.58
CA ARG A 167 -6.30 -42.80 -10.51
C ARG A 167 -6.60 -44.29 -10.60
N TRP A 168 -5.69 -45.11 -10.11
CA TRP A 168 -6.01 -46.51 -9.84
C TRP A 168 -7.01 -46.60 -8.69
N GLN A 169 -8.04 -47.42 -8.85
CA GLN A 169 -9.11 -47.60 -7.87
C GLN A 169 -8.55 -48.12 -6.53
N ASN A 170 -7.54 -48.99 -6.57
CA ASN A 170 -7.10 -49.72 -5.38
C ASN A 170 -6.07 -48.96 -4.54
N CYS A 171 -5.41 -47.93 -5.09
CA CYS A 171 -4.31 -47.25 -4.40
C CYS A 171 -4.30 -45.72 -4.56
N ASN A 172 -5.30 -45.15 -5.23
CA ASN A 172 -5.51 -43.70 -5.41
C ASN A 172 -4.32 -42.91 -6.00
N ARG A 173 -3.31 -43.60 -6.54
CA ARG A 173 -2.19 -42.98 -7.28
C ARG A 173 -2.62 -42.62 -8.70
N PHE A 174 -2.07 -41.55 -9.24
CA PHE A 174 -2.35 -41.13 -10.61
C PHE A 174 -1.73 -42.08 -11.63
N ALA A 175 -2.49 -42.36 -12.70
CA ALA A 175 -2.07 -43.24 -13.77
C ALA A 175 -2.39 -42.63 -15.14
N CYS A 176 -1.51 -42.86 -16.12
CA CYS A 176 -1.81 -42.56 -17.52
C CYS A 176 -2.76 -43.62 -18.09
N ASN A 177 -3.34 -43.37 -19.27
CA ASN A 177 -4.26 -44.33 -19.91
C ASN A 177 -3.61 -45.71 -20.20
N VAL A 178 -2.28 -45.77 -20.32
CA VAL A 178 -1.52 -47.03 -20.51
C VAL A 178 -1.39 -47.75 -19.16
N HIS A 179 -0.82 -47.08 -18.15
CA HIS A 179 -0.56 -47.67 -16.84
C HIS A 179 -1.82 -47.91 -16.01
N GLN A 180 -2.95 -47.26 -16.31
CA GLN A 180 -4.22 -47.53 -15.64
C GLN A 180 -4.72 -48.97 -15.85
N LYS A 181 -4.39 -49.58 -17.00
CA LYS A 181 -4.80 -50.95 -17.35
C LYS A 181 -4.01 -52.04 -16.62
N ILE A 182 -2.87 -51.68 -16.03
CA ILE A 182 -2.03 -52.58 -15.24
C ILE A 182 -2.40 -52.36 -13.77
N THR A 183 -2.57 -53.42 -12.99
CA THR A 183 -2.86 -53.24 -11.57
C THR A 183 -1.64 -52.65 -10.84
N CYS A 184 -1.88 -51.99 -9.70
CA CYS A 184 -0.78 -51.38 -8.94
C CYS A 184 0.20 -52.42 -8.37
N TYR A 185 -0.23 -53.69 -8.25
CA TYR A 185 0.53 -54.75 -7.57
C TYR A 185 1.35 -55.63 -8.52
N GLU A 186 0.99 -55.71 -9.80
CA GLU A 186 1.66 -56.53 -10.85
C GLU A 186 3.08 -56.08 -11.21
N TYR A 187 3.61 -55.03 -10.58
CA TYR A 187 4.93 -54.49 -10.90
C TYR A 187 5.82 -54.47 -9.66
N LYS A 188 5.90 -55.61 -8.95
CA LYS A 188 7.00 -55.89 -8.03
C LYS A 188 8.13 -56.53 -8.83
N SER A 189 9.07 -55.69 -9.25
CA SER A 189 10.49 -56.00 -9.48
C SER A 189 10.80 -57.26 -10.31
N ASP A 190 10.88 -57.08 -11.63
CA ASP A 190 11.84 -57.79 -12.47
C ASP A 190 12.93 -56.77 -12.86
N ASP A 191 13.80 -56.44 -11.90
CA ASP A 191 15.05 -55.73 -12.14
C ASP A 191 16.20 -56.71 -11.82
N LEU A 192 16.74 -57.33 -12.88
CA LEU A 192 18.15 -57.68 -12.98
C LEU A 192 18.86 -56.55 -13.73
#